data_AF-A0A2S6H9Y2-F1
#
_entry.id   AF-A0A2S6H9Y2-F1
#
_cell.length_a   1.000
_cell.length_b   1.000
_cell.length_c   1.000
_cell.angle_alpha   90.00
_cell.angle_beta   90.00
_cell.angle_gamma   90.00
#
_symmetry.space_group_name_H-M   'P 1'
#
loop_
_entity.id
_entity.type
_entity.pdbx_description
1 polymer ?
#
loop_
_entity_poly.entity_id
_entity_poly.type
_entity_poly.pdbx_seq_one_letter_code
_entity_poly.pdbx_strand_id
1 'polypeptide(L)'
;MSIRTISSVKLILVAGTLLSGCTTTRQIVVDHPSTQASQFQPLQGFQSIDGDDYYVRLISEFDFKGDNVLKSGCTNMTPSYEKSDLSAALIYSVRNEALKFSREATGFLYQATTGKCNFTFDAKKLYLTPWIRLDSGRETMVDYNFYTNANSDVDVSSLVGDVNAAGNLLALTGVGMGVAIMGQVAGQWVKSNQQAEVTTPASHQSAKHSSESHSLLAATTYAGKTGTLNQTTFKVFDVAEGGFHLFGSDTKQLGELKIYPEILPSLLLKTTADGIPDARDLSFEEIGYSPIKSAAGEINLQQLIEQSKHPAKPNLKPDWNNYPDVEGNCRKLKLVMKDLGFNKFDRNAVIYYFLAKNGDWNNYNITRQKTQSEEMRPKVIESYRGKNFANCLAPDDYVAMKSMGLPVNTQSDWDQMGEASHKKEQLFTPLKSIERQLVAVLNNPNKAEMEHQLFPLLSTEKNGDGSVLLQNHLGNFGLELLLNPPIAPAPTDASIAQVAPVVAAAPASAAIPGEGVIVSARQLAQVFSGLLINELSCARPVPDSLGKSAGLLLFTTKEGSPRVKGGAMEFEFFGGKITRIAFQLSTYRDFEQDLLDRPEIGGCRIDPSFLAKLH
;
A
#
# COMPACT_ATOMS: atom_id res chain seq x y z
N MET A 1 4.99 33.11 100.85
CA MET A 1 3.70 32.51 100.43
C MET A 1 3.92 31.02 100.30
N SER A 2 3.79 30.28 101.41
CA SER A 2 2.62 29.50 101.84
C SER A 2 2.76 28.03 101.38
N ILE A 3 3.46 27.20 102.18
CA ILE A 3 2.90 26.21 103.13
C ILE A 3 2.72 24.83 102.45
N ARG A 4 3.67 23.92 102.72
CA ARG A 4 3.49 22.62 103.42
C ARG A 4 3.15 21.44 102.47
N THR A 5 3.55 20.19 102.63
CA THR A 5 4.46 19.42 103.51
C THR A 5 4.34 17.94 103.08
N ILE A 6 5.34 17.09 103.40
CA ILE A 6 5.19 15.67 103.86
C ILE A 6 4.70 14.69 102.77
N SER A 7 5.10 13.42 102.67
CA SER A 7 6.06 12.52 103.32
C SER A 7 5.82 11.16 102.64
N SER A 8 6.88 10.36 102.52
CA SER A 8 6.92 8.90 102.74
C SER A 8 5.70 8.03 102.40
N VAL A 9 5.90 6.94 101.66
CA VAL A 9 5.87 5.55 102.17
C VAL A 9 5.89 4.54 101.00
N LYS A 10 6.64 3.47 101.24
CA LYS A 10 6.83 2.23 100.46
C LYS A 10 5.54 1.41 100.31
N LEU A 11 5.39 0.66 99.20
CA LEU A 11 5.10 -0.80 99.15
C LEU A 11 5.07 -1.25 97.67
N ILE A 12 6.04 -2.01 97.14
CA ILE A 12 6.14 -3.49 97.02
C ILE A 12 5.04 -4.15 96.14
N LEU A 13 5.47 -4.73 94.99
CA LEU A 13 5.19 -6.07 94.40
C LEU A 13 5.21 -5.97 92.85
N VAL A 14 6.27 -6.40 92.15
CA VAL A 14 6.62 -7.79 91.71
C VAL A 14 5.87 -8.25 90.46
N ALA A 15 6.67 -8.52 89.42
CA ALA A 15 6.53 -9.49 88.33
C ALA A 15 5.27 -9.47 87.44
N GLY A 16 5.51 -9.21 86.16
CA GLY A 16 4.59 -9.45 85.07
C GLY A 16 5.24 -9.07 83.75
N THR A 17 6.10 -9.95 83.24
CA THR A 17 6.50 -9.99 81.83
C THR A 17 5.31 -9.75 80.92
N LEU A 18 5.43 -8.88 79.93
CA LEU A 18 4.85 -9.11 78.61
C LEU A 18 5.62 -8.24 77.62
N LEU A 19 6.31 -8.92 76.71
CA LEU A 19 6.83 -8.38 75.47
C LEU A 19 5.70 -7.63 74.75
N SER A 20 5.64 -6.30 74.85
CA SER A 20 4.85 -5.49 73.91
C SER A 20 5.64 -5.37 72.61
N GLY A 21 5.82 -6.50 71.93
CA GLY A 21 6.08 -6.49 70.51
C GLY A 21 4.82 -5.95 69.85
N CYS A 22 4.79 -4.65 69.52
CA CYS A 22 3.76 -4.09 68.68
C CYS A 22 3.79 -4.85 67.34
N THR A 23 2.83 -5.76 67.17
CA THR A 23 2.51 -6.39 65.89
C THR A 23 1.90 -5.31 65.01
N THR A 24 2.73 -4.54 64.31
CA THR A 24 2.26 -3.60 63.29
C THR A 24 1.82 -4.43 62.08
N THR A 25 0.53 -4.68 61.97
CA THR A 25 -0.15 -5.29 60.83
C THR A 25 -0.15 -4.26 59.69
N ARG A 26 0.36 -4.68 58.52
CA ARG A 26 0.48 -3.84 57.32
C ARG A 26 -0.73 -4.04 56.42
N GLN A 27 -1.45 -2.97 56.12
CA GLN A 27 -2.60 -2.98 55.22
C GLN A 27 -2.25 -2.23 53.93
N ILE A 28 -2.73 -2.75 52.79
CA ILE A 28 -2.58 -2.07 51.50
C ILE A 28 -3.85 -1.30 51.18
N VAL A 29 -3.67 -0.06 50.72
CA VAL A 29 -4.74 0.78 50.19
C VAL A 29 -4.40 1.20 48.76
N VAL A 30 -5.41 1.23 47.90
CA VAL A 30 -5.32 1.70 46.51
C VAL A 30 -6.10 3.01 46.42
N ASP A 31 -5.44 4.06 45.91
CA ASP A 31 -6.09 5.34 45.64
C ASP A 31 -6.93 5.29 44.35
N HIS A 32 -7.86 6.23 44.20
CA HIS A 32 -8.65 6.35 42.98
C HIS A 32 -7.76 6.49 41.74
N PRO A 33 -8.14 5.87 40.61
CA PRO A 33 -7.34 5.91 39.39
C PRO A 33 -7.19 7.34 38.87
N SER A 34 -5.97 7.68 38.44
CA SER A 34 -5.67 8.91 37.70
C SER A 34 -5.38 8.57 36.24
N THR A 35 -5.86 9.41 35.31
CA THR A 35 -5.72 9.16 33.87
C THR A 35 -4.80 10.19 33.22
N GLN A 36 -3.81 9.72 32.47
CA GLN A 36 -2.94 10.53 31.62
C GLN A 36 -3.19 10.19 30.16
N ALA A 37 -3.50 11.21 29.36
CA ALA A 37 -3.74 11.07 27.93
C ALA A 37 -2.45 11.36 27.13
N SER A 38 -2.11 10.49 26.19
CA SER A 38 -1.05 10.70 25.19
C SER A 38 -1.66 10.69 23.79
N GLN A 39 -1.16 11.54 22.89
CA GLN A 39 -1.71 11.67 21.54
C GLN A 39 -0.95 10.80 20.54
N PHE A 40 -1.68 10.24 19.58
CA PHE A 40 -1.12 9.58 18.40
C PHE A 40 -1.74 10.14 17.11
N GLN A 41 -1.01 10.00 16.01
CA GLN A 41 -1.32 10.62 14.72
C GLN A 41 -1.62 9.54 13.66
N PRO A 42 -2.23 9.90 12.52
CA PRO A 42 -2.34 9.01 11.37
C PRO A 42 -0.97 8.57 10.86
N LEU A 43 -0.91 7.41 10.23
CA LEU A 43 0.28 6.97 9.51
C LEU A 43 0.63 7.96 8.39
N GLN A 44 1.92 8.10 8.10
CA GLN A 44 2.38 9.02 7.06
C GLN A 44 1.73 8.67 5.70
N GLY A 45 1.21 9.70 5.02
CA GLY A 45 0.45 9.54 3.77
C GLY A 45 -1.06 9.33 3.94
N PHE A 46 -1.55 9.11 5.16
CA PHE A 46 -2.99 9.03 5.46
C PHE A 46 -3.51 10.34 6.06
N GLN A 47 -4.71 10.77 5.66
CA GLN A 47 -5.29 12.04 6.11
C GLN A 47 -6.00 11.95 7.47
N SER A 48 -6.40 10.76 7.90
CA SER A 48 -7.16 10.51 9.13
C SER A 48 -6.81 9.13 9.68
N ILE A 49 -7.05 8.93 10.98
CA ILE A 49 -6.94 7.63 11.64
C ILE A 49 -8.17 6.80 11.26
N ASP A 50 -7.94 5.68 10.59
CA ASP A 50 -8.92 4.60 10.44
C ASP A 50 -8.70 3.56 11.56
N GLY A 51 -9.79 3.00 12.09
CA GLY A 51 -9.68 1.92 13.08
C GLY A 51 -9.13 0.61 12.49
N ASP A 52 -9.07 0.47 11.16
CA ASP A 52 -8.42 -0.62 10.43
C ASP A 52 -6.91 -0.36 10.17
N ASP A 53 -6.35 0.74 10.69
CA ASP A 53 -4.92 1.09 10.52
C ASP A 53 -4.01 0.47 11.58
N TYR A 54 -4.53 0.32 12.79
CA TYR A 54 -3.73 -0.03 13.96
C TYR A 54 -4.30 -1.26 14.67
N TYR A 55 -3.39 -1.95 15.34
CA TYR A 55 -3.71 -2.85 16.42
C TYR A 55 -3.53 -2.15 17.77
N VAL A 56 -4.25 -2.59 18.79
CA VAL A 56 -4.20 -2.11 20.16
C VAL A 56 -4.12 -3.29 21.12
N ARG A 57 -3.30 -3.20 22.16
CA ARG A 57 -3.23 -4.18 23.24
C ARG A 57 -3.20 -3.47 24.59
N LEU A 58 -3.94 -3.96 25.57
CA LEU A 58 -3.92 -3.44 26.93
C LEU A 58 -2.92 -4.19 27.79
N ILE A 59 -2.11 -3.44 28.53
CA ILE A 59 -1.05 -3.95 29.39
C ILE A 59 -1.25 -3.39 30.80
N SER A 60 -1.12 -4.25 31.81
CA SER A 60 -1.05 -3.90 33.22
C SER A 60 0.37 -4.14 33.72
N GLU A 61 1.00 -3.15 34.33
CA GLU A 61 2.38 -3.21 34.81
C GLU A 61 2.53 -2.48 36.15
N PHE A 62 3.17 -3.13 37.12
CA PHE A 62 3.42 -2.54 38.44
C PHE A 62 4.85 -1.99 38.53
N ASP A 63 4.95 -0.70 38.83
CA ASP A 63 6.19 0.03 38.99
C ASP A 63 6.47 0.26 40.48
N PHE A 64 7.42 -0.49 41.04
CA PHE A 64 7.79 -0.40 42.45
C PHE A 64 8.54 0.91 42.75
N LYS A 65 8.02 1.72 43.67
CA LYS A 65 8.64 2.98 44.13
C LYS A 65 9.18 2.92 45.57
N GLY A 66 8.94 1.82 46.28
CA GLY A 66 9.42 1.59 47.65
C GLY A 66 10.81 0.94 47.74
N ASP A 67 11.38 0.91 48.95
CA ASP A 67 12.63 0.20 49.25
C ASP A 67 12.58 -1.28 48.83
N ASN A 68 13.71 -1.80 48.34
CA ASN A 68 13.90 -3.16 47.82
C ASN A 68 13.49 -4.32 48.76
N VAL A 69 13.10 -4.03 50.01
CA VAL A 69 12.61 -5.00 51.02
C VAL A 69 11.36 -5.77 50.54
N LEU A 70 10.56 -5.17 49.64
CA LEU A 70 9.38 -5.83 49.04
C LEU A 70 9.75 -6.73 47.84
N LYS A 71 10.88 -6.47 47.18
CA LYS A 71 11.37 -7.28 46.04
C LYS A 71 12.09 -8.55 46.50
N SER A 72 12.73 -8.51 47.68
CA SER A 72 13.55 -9.59 48.21
C SER A 72 12.82 -10.41 49.27
N GLY A 73 11.55 -10.79 49.01
CA GLY A 73 10.66 -11.48 49.96
C GLY A 73 11.43 -12.34 50.97
N CYS A 74 11.22 -12.10 52.27
CA CYS A 74 12.02 -12.72 53.32
C CYS A 74 12.08 -14.23 53.08
N THR A 75 13.28 -14.73 52.80
CA THR A 75 13.54 -16.10 52.38
C THR A 75 13.33 -17.05 53.54
N ASN A 76 12.09 -17.47 53.79
CA ASN A 76 11.78 -18.68 54.53
C ASN A 76 10.64 -19.39 53.79
N MET A 77 10.97 -20.54 53.22
CA MET A 77 10.00 -21.44 52.60
C MET A 77 9.11 -22.12 53.67
N THR A 78 7.79 -22.06 53.44
CA THR A 78 6.70 -23.00 53.80
C THR A 78 6.25 -23.11 55.28
N PRO A 79 4.98 -23.54 55.58
CA PRO A 79 3.92 -24.09 54.71
C PRO A 79 2.55 -23.35 54.78
N SER A 80 1.72 -23.52 53.74
CA SER A 80 0.26 -23.22 53.65
C SER A 80 -0.30 -22.04 54.47
N TYR A 81 -0.63 -20.95 53.77
CA TYR A 81 -1.42 -19.85 54.31
C TYR A 81 -2.80 -20.33 54.80
N GLU A 82 -3.25 -19.82 55.95
CA GLU A 82 -4.55 -20.18 56.54
C GLU A 82 -5.62 -19.14 56.18
N LYS A 83 -6.90 -19.51 56.31
CA LYS A 83 -8.06 -18.65 56.00
C LYS A 83 -8.11 -17.32 56.78
N SER A 84 -7.25 -17.11 57.78
CA SER A 84 -7.24 -15.94 58.68
C SER A 84 -6.22 -14.85 58.35
N ASP A 85 -5.44 -14.99 57.26
CA ASP A 85 -4.41 -14.02 56.89
C ASP A 85 -4.97 -12.76 56.19
N LEU A 86 -4.34 -11.60 56.43
CA LEU A 86 -4.69 -10.34 55.75
C LEU A 86 -4.32 -10.46 54.27
N SER A 87 -5.29 -10.30 53.39
CA SER A 87 -5.08 -10.36 51.94
C SER A 87 -5.74 -9.18 51.23
N ALA A 88 -5.06 -8.67 50.20
CA ALA A 88 -5.57 -7.63 49.33
C ALA A 88 -5.27 -7.98 47.87
N ALA A 89 -6.25 -7.83 46.99
CA ALA A 89 -6.09 -8.07 45.56
C ALA A 89 -6.87 -7.05 44.74
N LEU A 90 -6.27 -6.62 43.64
CA LEU A 90 -6.96 -5.85 42.61
C LEU A 90 -7.25 -6.76 41.43
N ILE A 91 -8.52 -6.93 41.08
CA ILE A 91 -8.96 -7.79 39.98
C ILE A 91 -9.60 -6.93 38.90
N TYR A 92 -9.20 -7.17 37.67
CA TYR A 92 -9.75 -6.58 36.46
C TYR A 92 -10.71 -7.55 35.79
N SER A 93 -11.87 -7.05 35.38
CA SER A 93 -12.77 -7.72 34.45
C SER A 93 -12.72 -6.99 33.11
N VAL A 94 -12.13 -7.64 32.10
CA VAL A 94 -11.93 -7.09 30.76
C VAL A 94 -12.96 -7.72 29.84
N ARG A 95 -13.81 -6.90 29.21
CA ARG A 95 -14.85 -7.36 28.27
C ARG A 95 -14.81 -6.61 26.95
N ASN A 96 -15.11 -7.31 25.88
CA ASN A 96 -15.33 -6.77 24.54
C ASN A 96 -16.47 -7.56 23.87
N GLU A 97 -17.63 -6.92 23.75
CA GLU A 97 -18.85 -7.55 23.25
C GLU A 97 -18.77 -7.89 21.76
N ALA A 98 -18.18 -7.00 20.95
CA ALA A 98 -18.01 -7.22 19.51
C ALA A 98 -17.22 -8.49 19.20
N LEU A 99 -16.21 -8.80 20.02
CA LEU A 99 -15.36 -9.98 19.88
C LEU A 99 -15.80 -11.16 20.75
N LYS A 100 -16.87 -11.01 21.54
CA LYS A 100 -17.32 -12.00 22.54
C LYS A 100 -16.16 -12.43 23.47
N PHE A 101 -15.32 -11.47 23.83
CA PHE A 101 -14.16 -11.68 24.69
C PHE A 101 -14.50 -11.22 26.10
N SER A 102 -14.27 -12.08 27.09
CA SER A 102 -14.39 -11.75 28.51
C SER A 102 -13.28 -12.47 29.27
N ARG A 103 -12.65 -11.75 30.20
CA ARG A 103 -11.51 -12.25 30.95
C ARG A 103 -11.41 -11.55 32.30
N GLU A 104 -11.00 -12.31 33.31
CA GLU A 104 -10.55 -11.77 34.60
C GLU A 104 -9.02 -11.83 34.70
N ALA A 105 -8.41 -10.81 35.31
CA ALA A 105 -6.96 -10.69 35.48
C ALA A 105 -6.62 -10.03 36.83
N THR A 106 -5.63 -10.54 37.55
CA THR A 106 -5.21 -9.99 38.85
C THR A 106 -4.09 -8.97 38.66
N GLY A 107 -4.33 -7.70 38.95
CA GLY A 107 -3.31 -6.64 38.83
C GLY A 107 -2.18 -6.76 39.85
N PHE A 108 -2.51 -7.05 41.10
CA PHE A 108 -1.55 -7.46 42.14
C PHE A 108 -2.24 -8.32 43.19
N LEU A 109 -1.45 -9.15 43.86
CA LEU A 109 -1.84 -9.91 45.05
C LEU A 109 -0.90 -9.55 46.20
N TYR A 110 -1.49 -9.24 47.35
CA TYR A 110 -0.80 -9.08 48.61
C TYR A 110 -1.38 -10.01 49.66
N GLN A 111 -0.51 -10.69 50.39
CA GLN A 111 -0.88 -11.54 51.51
C GLN A 111 0.11 -11.32 52.65
N ALA A 112 -0.37 -11.11 53.86
CA ALA A 112 0.45 -10.89 55.04
C ALA A 112 -0.09 -11.65 56.26
N THR A 113 0.82 -12.21 57.05
CA THR A 113 0.53 -12.84 58.34
C THR A 113 1.06 -11.97 59.49
N THR A 114 0.72 -12.32 60.73
CA THR A 114 1.16 -11.55 61.92
C THR A 114 2.69 -11.60 62.08
N GLY A 115 3.37 -10.50 61.72
CA GLY A 115 4.83 -10.34 61.88
C GLY A 115 5.45 -9.42 60.82
N LYS A 116 6.54 -8.72 61.15
CA LYS A 116 7.17 -7.70 60.27
C LYS A 116 7.75 -8.23 58.94
N CYS A 117 7.89 -9.55 58.79
CA CYS A 117 8.61 -10.20 57.68
C CYS A 117 7.81 -11.30 56.96
N ASN A 118 6.54 -11.51 57.27
CA ASN A 118 5.75 -12.59 56.67
C ASN A 118 4.69 -12.02 55.71
N PHE A 119 5.13 -11.53 54.54
CA PHE A 119 4.23 -11.10 53.48
C PHE A 119 4.72 -11.53 52.09
N THR A 120 3.79 -11.73 51.18
CA THR A 120 4.03 -11.94 49.75
C THR A 120 3.31 -10.86 48.95
N PHE A 121 4.02 -10.32 47.96
CA PHE A 121 3.47 -9.35 47.01
C PHE A 121 3.83 -9.83 45.60
N ASP A 122 2.82 -10.27 44.84
CA ASP A 122 2.99 -10.66 43.44
C ASP A 122 2.33 -9.61 42.55
N ALA A 123 3.14 -8.91 41.77
CA ALA A 123 2.69 -7.97 40.77
C ALA A 123 3.57 -8.13 39.52
N LYS A 124 3.03 -8.82 38.52
CA LYS A 124 3.71 -9.10 37.25
C LYS A 124 3.15 -8.22 36.14
N LYS A 125 3.96 -8.03 35.09
CA LYS A 125 3.47 -7.47 33.83
C LYS A 125 2.49 -8.45 33.21
N LEU A 126 1.27 -7.98 32.95
CA LEU A 126 0.17 -8.79 32.44
C LEU A 126 -0.40 -8.13 31.18
N TYR A 127 -0.63 -8.96 30.16
CA TYR A 127 -1.38 -8.54 28.98
C TYR A 127 -2.86 -8.78 29.26
N LEU A 128 -3.65 -7.72 29.23
CA LEU A 128 -5.09 -7.77 29.53
C LEU A 128 -5.90 -8.18 28.30
N THR A 129 -5.40 -7.87 27.10
CA THR A 129 -6.00 -8.27 25.82
C THR A 129 -4.95 -8.91 24.90
N PRO A 130 -5.36 -9.70 23.90
CA PRO A 130 -4.51 -9.96 22.73
C PRO A 130 -4.36 -8.68 21.88
N TRP A 131 -3.70 -8.80 20.73
CA TRP A 131 -3.69 -7.73 19.73
C TRP A 131 -5.09 -7.57 19.10
N ILE A 132 -5.71 -6.47 19.49
CA ILE A 132 -6.95 -5.80 19.09
C ILE A 132 -6.92 -5.08 17.75
N ARG A 133 -7.84 -5.14 16.78
CA ARG A 133 -7.90 -4.14 15.71
C ARG A 133 -8.52 -2.89 16.32
N LEU A 134 -7.98 -1.71 16.06
CA LEU A 134 -8.32 -0.50 16.82
C LEU A 134 -9.83 -0.19 16.79
N ASP A 135 -10.51 -0.41 15.66
CA ASP A 135 -11.97 -0.24 15.54
C ASP A 135 -12.79 -1.12 16.50
N SER A 136 -12.31 -2.33 16.77
CA SER A 136 -12.92 -3.34 17.64
C SER A 136 -12.43 -3.16 19.08
N GLY A 137 -11.16 -2.77 19.25
CA GLY A 137 -10.50 -2.62 20.54
C GLY A 137 -10.96 -1.41 21.32
N ARG A 138 -11.42 -0.35 20.64
CA ARG A 138 -12.02 0.84 21.29
C ARG A 138 -13.25 0.52 22.13
N GLU A 139 -13.90 -0.61 21.87
CA GLU A 139 -15.09 -1.08 22.60
C GLU A 139 -14.73 -1.93 23.83
N THR A 140 -13.43 -2.10 24.11
CA THR A 140 -12.96 -2.85 25.28
C THR A 140 -13.23 -2.06 26.56
N MET A 141 -13.99 -2.66 27.47
CA MET A 141 -14.24 -2.14 28.80
C MET A 141 -13.37 -2.87 29.82
N VAL A 142 -12.81 -2.12 30.76
CA VAL A 142 -12.08 -2.67 31.90
C VAL A 142 -12.77 -2.21 33.18
N ASP A 143 -13.38 -3.14 33.89
CA ASP A 143 -13.89 -2.91 35.23
C ASP A 143 -12.83 -3.38 36.24
N TYR A 144 -12.73 -2.72 37.40
CA TYR A 144 -11.84 -3.12 38.48
C TYR A 144 -12.60 -3.28 39.80
N ASN A 145 -12.19 -4.28 40.57
CA ASN A 145 -12.68 -4.58 41.90
C ASN A 145 -11.48 -4.70 42.85
N PHE A 146 -11.52 -3.96 43.96
CA PHE A 146 -10.52 -4.09 45.01
C PHE A 146 -11.09 -4.95 46.15
N TYR A 147 -10.44 -6.08 46.40
CA TYR A 147 -10.80 -7.00 47.48
C TYR A 147 -9.81 -6.83 48.63
N THR A 148 -10.32 -6.65 49.85
CA THR A 148 -9.54 -6.72 51.07
C THR A 148 -10.24 -7.68 52.03
N ASN A 149 -9.48 -8.58 52.64
CA ASN A 149 -9.99 -9.46 53.67
C ASN A 149 -9.35 -9.10 55.01
N ALA A 150 -10.16 -8.56 55.92
CA ALA A 150 -9.81 -8.39 57.33
C ALA A 150 -10.42 -9.50 58.22
N ASN A 151 -11.33 -10.35 57.70
CA ASN A 151 -12.03 -11.41 58.44
C ASN A 151 -12.40 -12.60 57.53
N SER A 152 -11.52 -13.60 57.53
CA SER A 152 -11.72 -15.05 57.45
C SER A 152 -12.46 -15.79 56.31
N ASP A 153 -13.15 -15.16 55.35
CA ASP A 153 -14.02 -15.93 54.42
C ASP A 153 -13.59 -16.03 52.94
N VAL A 154 -12.54 -15.31 52.49
CA VAL A 154 -12.11 -15.35 51.09
C VAL A 154 -10.72 -15.97 50.96
N ASP A 155 -10.64 -17.13 50.29
CA ASP A 155 -9.39 -17.71 49.83
C ASP A 155 -8.94 -17.01 48.54
N VAL A 156 -8.27 -15.87 48.70
CA VAL A 156 -7.74 -15.07 47.59
C VAL A 156 -6.66 -15.87 46.82
N SER A 157 -6.05 -16.88 47.43
CA SER A 157 -4.98 -17.66 46.82
C SER A 157 -5.48 -18.63 45.73
N SER A 158 -6.65 -19.25 45.92
CA SER A 158 -7.29 -20.07 44.87
C SER A 158 -7.84 -19.22 43.73
N LEU A 159 -8.42 -18.06 44.02
CA LEU A 159 -8.90 -17.12 42.99
C LEU A 159 -7.76 -16.63 42.08
N VAL A 160 -6.55 -16.45 42.61
CA VAL A 160 -5.39 -15.95 41.85
C VAL A 160 -4.65 -17.05 41.09
N GLY A 161 -4.66 -18.30 41.60
CA GLY A 161 -4.10 -19.45 40.90
C GLY A 161 -4.73 -19.67 39.52
N ASP A 162 -6.07 -19.60 39.47
CA ASP A 162 -6.85 -19.78 38.24
C ASP A 162 -6.68 -18.60 37.27
N VAL A 163 -6.56 -17.38 37.80
CA VAL A 163 -6.44 -16.14 37.02
C VAL A 163 -5.04 -15.94 36.42
N ASN A 164 -3.98 -16.37 37.11
CA ASN A 164 -2.59 -16.24 36.63
C ASN A 164 -2.23 -17.26 35.53
N ALA A 165 -2.85 -18.45 35.49
CA ALA A 165 -2.63 -19.44 34.43
C ALA A 165 -3.05 -18.89 33.05
N ALA A 166 -4.12 -18.11 32.99
CA ALA A 166 -4.58 -17.41 31.79
C ALA A 166 -3.64 -16.26 31.36
N GLY A 167 -2.87 -15.66 32.28
CA GLY A 167 -1.97 -14.50 32.05
C GLY A 167 -0.74 -14.83 31.20
N ASN A 168 -0.10 -15.96 31.50
CA ASN A 168 1.12 -16.39 30.81
C ASN A 168 0.89 -16.73 29.32
N LEU A 169 -0.34 -17.09 28.94
CA LEU A 169 -0.69 -17.39 27.54
C LEU A 169 -0.73 -16.15 26.64
N LEU A 170 -1.09 -14.96 27.17
CA LEU A 170 -1.04 -13.71 26.42
C LEU A 170 0.38 -13.11 26.39
N ALA A 171 1.25 -13.47 27.34
CA ALA A 171 2.64 -13.01 27.41
C ALA A 171 3.56 -13.58 26.33
N LEU A 172 3.11 -14.60 25.59
CA LEU A 172 3.85 -15.17 24.47
C LEU A 172 3.71 -14.37 23.17
N THR A 173 3.07 -13.19 23.19
CA THR A 173 2.77 -12.35 22.03
C THR A 173 3.82 -11.25 21.83
N GLY A 174 5.01 -11.64 21.37
CA GLY A 174 6.11 -10.72 21.04
C GLY A 174 5.94 -10.03 19.67
N VAL A 175 6.59 -8.89 19.50
CA VAL A 175 6.65 -8.11 18.25
C VAL A 175 7.24 -8.98 17.13
N GLY A 176 6.58 -9.05 15.98
CA GLY A 176 6.98 -9.90 14.84
C GLY A 176 6.50 -11.35 14.90
N MET A 177 5.64 -11.71 15.87
CA MET A 177 4.95 -13.01 15.92
C MET A 177 3.44 -12.75 15.90
N GLY A 178 2.83 -12.99 14.74
CA GLY A 178 1.47 -12.57 14.39
C GLY A 178 0.37 -13.26 15.18
N VAL A 179 0.10 -12.83 16.40
CA VAL A 179 -1.01 -13.34 17.21
C VAL A 179 -2.22 -12.42 17.13
N ALA A 180 -2.95 -12.51 16.01
CA ALA A 180 -4.32 -12.05 15.93
C ALA A 180 -5.24 -13.23 16.31
N ILE A 181 -5.45 -13.50 17.60
CA ILE A 181 -6.56 -14.39 18.02
C ILE A 181 -7.80 -13.53 18.14
N MET A 182 -8.47 -13.33 17.01
CA MET A 182 -9.52 -12.33 16.90
C MET A 182 -10.68 -12.86 16.08
N GLY A 183 -11.88 -12.85 16.65
CA GLY A 183 -13.11 -13.38 16.03
C GLY A 183 -13.58 -14.71 16.62
N GLN A 184 -14.29 -15.54 15.84
CA GLN A 184 -14.93 -16.80 16.29
C GLN A 184 -13.98 -17.76 17.05
N VAL A 185 -12.67 -17.63 16.83
CA VAL A 185 -11.62 -18.38 17.52
C VAL A 185 -11.39 -17.89 18.95
N ALA A 186 -11.57 -16.60 19.26
CA ALA A 186 -11.51 -16.08 20.63
C ALA A 186 -12.64 -16.68 21.50
N GLY A 187 -13.85 -16.78 20.95
CA GLY A 187 -14.98 -17.46 21.61
C GLY A 187 -14.77 -18.97 21.80
N GLN A 188 -14.00 -19.62 20.93
CA GLN A 188 -13.58 -21.02 21.11
C GLN A 188 -12.41 -21.16 22.08
N TRP A 189 -11.48 -20.20 22.11
CA TRP A 189 -10.32 -20.15 23.00
C TRP A 189 -10.75 -20.00 24.47
N VAL A 190 -11.69 -19.09 24.74
CA VAL A 190 -12.31 -18.96 26.08
C VAL A 190 -13.05 -20.24 26.46
N LYS A 191 -13.79 -20.87 25.53
CA LYS A 191 -14.51 -22.12 25.80
C LYS A 191 -13.59 -23.32 26.01
N SER A 192 -12.50 -23.46 25.25
CA SER A 192 -11.55 -24.57 25.38
C SER A 192 -10.69 -24.44 26.64
N ASN A 193 -10.34 -23.21 27.05
CA ASN A 193 -9.59 -22.98 28.27
C ASN A 193 -10.46 -22.97 29.53
N GLN A 194 -11.78 -22.79 29.42
CA GLN A 194 -12.74 -23.10 30.49
C GLN A 194 -13.01 -24.60 30.64
N GLN A 195 -12.59 -25.44 29.68
CA GLN A 195 -12.80 -26.90 29.70
C GLN A 195 -11.58 -27.69 30.21
N ALA A 196 -10.45 -27.04 30.47
CA ALA A 196 -9.36 -27.63 31.24
C ALA A 196 -9.68 -27.53 32.74
N GLU A 197 -10.40 -28.54 33.24
CA GLU A 197 -10.70 -28.81 34.66
C GLU A 197 -11.14 -27.62 35.53
N VAL A 198 -12.33 -27.09 35.25
CA VAL A 198 -13.23 -26.71 36.35
C VAL A 198 -13.96 -27.98 36.78
N THR A 199 -13.32 -28.80 37.61
CA THR A 199 -14.12 -29.54 38.60
C THR A 199 -14.76 -28.48 39.46
N THR A 200 -16.03 -28.20 39.20
CA THR A 200 -16.91 -27.41 40.05
C THR A 200 -16.64 -27.74 41.51
N PRO A 201 -16.07 -26.82 42.32
CA PRO A 201 -16.33 -26.89 43.75
C PRO A 201 -17.82 -26.59 43.87
N ALA A 202 -18.51 -27.49 44.58
CA ALA A 202 -19.91 -27.35 44.91
C ALA A 202 -20.21 -25.91 45.36
N SER A 203 -21.27 -25.33 44.78
CA SER A 203 -22.03 -24.17 45.28
C SER A 203 -21.36 -23.43 46.45
N HIS A 204 -20.46 -22.50 46.17
CA HIS A 204 -20.16 -21.47 47.15
C HIS A 204 -21.41 -20.60 47.27
N GLN A 205 -22.16 -20.88 48.34
CA GLN A 205 -23.24 -20.07 48.85
C GLN A 205 -22.80 -18.59 48.86
N SER A 206 -23.73 -17.72 48.50
CA SER A 206 -23.62 -16.27 48.54
C SER A 206 -22.99 -15.77 49.84
N ALA A 207 -21.67 -15.57 49.85
CA ALA A 207 -21.06 -14.66 50.79
C ALA A 207 -21.47 -13.25 50.36
N LYS A 208 -22.00 -12.44 51.28
CA LYS A 208 -22.36 -11.04 51.01
C LYS A 208 -21.08 -10.26 50.77
N HIS A 209 -20.70 -10.09 49.51
CA HIS A 209 -19.56 -9.26 49.12
C HIS A 209 -19.99 -7.79 49.06
N SER A 210 -19.20 -6.91 49.69
CA SER A 210 -19.20 -5.48 49.37
C SER A 210 -18.02 -5.21 48.46
N SER A 211 -18.21 -5.42 47.15
CA SER A 211 -17.23 -5.01 46.13
C SER A 211 -17.91 -3.98 45.22
N GLU A 212 -17.51 -2.73 45.33
CA GLU A 212 -17.91 -1.70 44.37
C GLU A 212 -17.08 -1.90 43.10
N SER A 213 -17.77 -2.26 42.00
CA SER A 213 -17.17 -2.40 40.68
C SER A 213 -17.17 -1.05 39.98
N HIS A 214 -15.99 -0.58 39.61
CA HIS A 214 -15.81 0.68 38.91
C HIS A 214 -15.27 0.44 37.50
N SER A 215 -15.77 1.18 36.52
CA SER A 215 -15.28 1.12 35.14
C SER A 215 -14.17 2.15 34.89
N LEU A 216 -13.12 1.73 34.20
CA LEU A 216 -12.08 2.62 33.71
C LEU A 216 -12.55 3.40 32.49
N LEU A 217 -11.93 4.57 32.30
CA LEU A 217 -12.12 5.35 31.07
C LEU A 217 -11.59 4.55 29.87
N ALA A 218 -12.24 4.72 28.71
CA ALA A 218 -11.87 4.01 27.49
C ALA A 218 -10.38 4.21 27.17
N ALA A 219 -9.65 3.11 26.99
CA ALA A 219 -8.19 3.15 26.81
C ALA A 219 -7.79 3.90 25.53
N THR A 220 -8.62 3.89 24.49
CA THR A 220 -8.33 4.55 23.21
C THR A 220 -9.54 5.31 22.69
N THR A 221 -9.33 6.54 22.23
CA THR A 221 -10.31 7.33 21.49
C THR A 221 -9.66 7.94 20.26
N TYR A 222 -10.37 8.07 19.15
CA TYR A 222 -9.82 8.70 17.95
C TYR A 222 -10.92 9.38 17.14
N ALA A 223 -10.58 10.53 16.56
CA ALA A 223 -11.47 11.26 15.66
C ALA A 223 -10.64 12.06 14.65
N GLY A 224 -10.89 11.83 13.35
CA GLY A 224 -10.21 12.54 12.27
C GLY A 224 -8.70 12.37 12.32
N LYS A 225 -7.98 13.46 12.59
CA LYS A 225 -6.50 13.51 12.54
C LYS A 225 -5.82 13.23 13.87
N THR A 226 -6.55 13.04 14.96
CA THR A 226 -5.95 12.91 16.28
C THR A 226 -6.59 11.77 17.05
N GLY A 227 -5.73 10.92 17.62
CA GLY A 227 -6.11 9.88 18.54
C GLY A 227 -5.49 10.10 19.91
N THR A 228 -6.12 9.55 20.93
CA THR A 228 -5.72 9.64 22.33
C THR A 228 -5.63 8.23 22.93
N LEU A 229 -4.51 7.95 23.58
CA LEU A 229 -4.22 6.76 24.36
C LEU A 229 -4.25 7.15 25.85
N ASN A 230 -5.19 6.59 26.60
CA ASN A 230 -5.40 6.87 28.00
C ASN A 230 -4.68 5.83 28.86
N GLN A 231 -3.68 6.29 29.61
CA GLN A 231 -3.01 5.50 30.64
C GLN A 231 -3.67 5.76 31.99
N THR A 232 -4.14 4.70 32.64
CA THR A 232 -4.68 4.74 33.99
C THR A 232 -3.61 4.34 34.98
N THR A 233 -3.42 5.12 36.04
CA THR A 233 -2.44 4.83 37.10
C THR A 233 -3.14 4.77 38.46
N PHE A 234 -2.96 3.65 39.17
CA PHE A 234 -3.36 3.47 40.55
C PHE A 234 -2.14 3.61 41.45
N LYS A 235 -2.23 4.45 42.48
CA LYS A 235 -1.18 4.56 43.51
C LYS A 235 -1.48 3.56 44.62
N VAL A 236 -0.47 2.77 44.99
CA VAL A 236 -0.60 1.73 46.01
C VAL A 236 0.23 2.13 47.22
N PHE A 237 -0.42 2.15 48.39
CA PHE A 237 0.16 2.59 49.66
C PHE A 237 0.14 1.48 50.70
N ASP A 238 1.16 1.45 51.56
CA ASP A 238 1.21 0.67 52.79
C ASP A 238 0.82 1.57 53.96
N VAL A 239 -0.11 1.08 54.78
CA VAL A 239 -0.65 1.76 55.96
C VAL A 239 -0.50 0.83 57.17
N ALA A 240 0.16 1.32 58.22
CA ALA A 240 0.22 0.61 59.49
C ALA A 240 -1.12 0.70 60.23
N GLU A 241 -1.61 -0.41 60.77
CA GLU A 241 -2.88 -0.48 61.49
C GLU A 241 -2.86 0.48 62.71
N GLY A 242 -3.75 1.49 62.73
CA GLY A 242 -3.83 2.47 63.82
C GLY A 242 -4.25 3.91 63.50
N GLY A 243 -4.50 4.29 62.24
CA GLY A 243 -5.04 5.63 61.97
C GLY A 243 -5.26 5.95 60.48
N PHE A 244 -6.52 6.13 60.09
CA PHE A 244 -6.87 6.81 58.84
C PHE A 244 -6.50 8.30 58.96
N HIS A 245 -5.28 8.64 58.58
CA HIS A 245 -4.90 10.03 58.31
C HIS A 245 -4.48 10.14 56.85
N LEU A 246 -5.45 10.48 55.98
CA LEU A 246 -5.23 10.86 54.57
C LEU A 246 -4.25 12.03 54.38
N PHE A 247 -3.84 12.68 55.49
CA PHE A 247 -2.90 13.80 55.53
C PHE A 247 -1.77 13.61 56.57
N GLY A 248 -1.56 12.39 57.09
CA GLY A 248 -0.57 12.08 58.13
C GLY A 248 0.68 11.37 57.59
N SER A 249 1.81 11.61 58.24
CA SER A 249 3.19 11.18 57.91
C SER A 249 3.47 9.67 57.83
N ASP A 250 2.45 8.82 57.98
CA ASP A 250 2.62 7.38 58.17
C ASP A 250 2.21 6.53 56.95
N THR A 251 1.89 7.16 55.81
CA THR A 251 1.58 6.46 54.54
C THR A 251 2.84 6.33 53.68
N LYS A 252 3.26 5.10 53.39
CA LYS A 252 4.41 4.84 52.49
C LYS A 252 3.91 4.37 51.13
N GLN A 253 4.21 5.12 50.07
CA GLN A 253 3.89 4.69 48.71
C GLN A 253 4.74 3.46 48.34
N LEU A 254 4.08 2.35 48.00
CA LEU A 254 4.72 1.11 47.58
C LEU A 254 5.10 1.15 46.09
N GLY A 255 4.22 1.73 45.27
CA GLY A 255 4.39 1.77 43.83
C GLY A 255 3.19 2.33 43.10
N GLU A 256 3.22 2.15 41.78
CA GLU A 256 2.16 2.56 40.85
C GLU A 256 1.82 1.42 39.92
N LEU A 257 0.54 1.05 39.87
CA LEU A 257 0.03 0.11 38.89
C LEU A 257 -0.50 0.89 37.70
N LYS A 258 0.11 0.65 36.54
CA LYS A 258 -0.18 1.35 35.29
C LYS A 258 -0.92 0.40 34.35
N ILE A 259 -2.07 0.85 33.85
CA ILE A 259 -2.76 0.22 32.73
C ILE A 259 -2.64 1.15 31.54
N TYR A 260 -2.03 0.69 30.45
CA TYR A 260 -1.84 1.50 29.25
C TYR A 260 -2.10 0.68 27.98
N PRO A 261 -2.63 1.33 26.92
CA PRO A 261 -2.69 0.74 25.60
C PRO A 261 -1.35 0.86 24.87
N GLU A 262 -0.99 -0.18 24.14
CA GLU A 262 0.09 -0.19 23.14
C GLU A 262 -0.53 -0.30 21.75
N ILE A 263 -0.02 0.44 20.76
CA ILE A 263 -0.50 0.37 19.38
C ILE A 263 0.60 -0.02 18.39
N LEU A 264 0.25 -0.80 17.36
CA LEU A 264 1.14 -1.21 16.27
C LEU A 264 0.42 -1.22 14.92
N PRO A 265 1.06 -0.85 13.81
CA PRO A 265 0.41 -0.77 12.50
C PRO A 265 0.38 -2.11 11.73
N SER A 266 1.12 -3.13 12.17
CA SER A 266 1.14 -4.46 11.54
C SER A 266 1.62 -5.52 12.52
N LEU A 267 1.10 -6.75 12.37
CA LEU A 267 1.54 -7.94 13.11
C LEU A 267 2.38 -8.90 12.25
N LEU A 268 2.27 -8.81 10.92
CA LEU A 268 2.97 -9.69 9.98
C LEU A 268 4.21 -9.04 9.34
N LEU A 269 4.24 -7.71 9.27
CA LEU A 269 5.22 -6.96 8.52
C LEU A 269 6.12 -6.16 9.46
N LYS A 270 7.34 -5.89 9.00
CA LYS A 270 8.24 -4.99 9.70
C LYS A 270 7.81 -3.54 9.45
N THR A 271 7.95 -2.69 10.45
CA THR A 271 7.67 -1.25 10.30
C THR A 271 8.93 -0.50 9.88
N THR A 272 8.78 0.40 8.93
CA THR A 272 9.83 1.37 8.55
C THR A 272 10.00 2.46 9.61
N ALA A 273 11.02 3.31 9.45
CA ALA A 273 11.26 4.47 10.32
C ALA A 273 10.06 5.43 10.38
N ASP A 274 9.29 5.50 9.30
CA ASP A 274 8.09 6.34 9.16
C ASP A 274 6.83 5.70 9.80
N GLY A 275 6.99 4.54 10.44
CA GLY A 275 5.90 3.78 11.07
C GLY A 275 5.00 3.04 10.09
N ILE A 276 5.25 3.12 8.78
CA ILE A 276 4.47 2.40 7.77
C ILE A 276 4.98 0.94 7.68
N PRO A 277 4.08 -0.07 7.64
CA PRO A 277 4.47 -1.45 7.37
C PRO A 277 5.16 -1.60 6.00
N ASP A 278 6.30 -2.27 5.96
CA ASP A 278 7.03 -2.59 4.73
C ASP A 278 6.65 -3.98 4.25
N ALA A 279 6.09 -4.07 3.05
CA ALA A 279 5.73 -5.33 2.43
C ALA A 279 6.64 -5.69 1.25
N ARG A 280 7.76 -4.97 1.03
CA ARG A 280 8.70 -5.27 -0.06
C ARG A 280 9.45 -6.58 0.19
N ASP A 281 9.87 -7.20 -0.90
CA ASP A 281 10.76 -8.38 -0.91
C ASP A 281 10.22 -9.58 -0.12
N LEU A 282 8.89 -9.75 -0.06
CA LEU A 282 8.24 -10.92 0.51
C LEU A 282 7.67 -11.83 -0.59
N SER A 283 7.19 -13.01 -0.20
CA SER A 283 6.44 -13.94 -1.03
C SER A 283 5.21 -14.45 -0.30
N PHE A 284 4.27 -15.03 -1.06
CA PHE A 284 3.05 -15.59 -0.48
C PHE A 284 3.38 -16.75 0.48
N GLU A 285 4.38 -17.56 0.12
CA GLU A 285 4.87 -18.66 0.94
C GLU A 285 5.46 -18.13 2.25
N GLU A 286 6.37 -17.14 2.20
CA GLU A 286 6.99 -16.57 3.40
C GLU A 286 5.96 -15.99 4.37
N ILE A 287 5.00 -15.21 3.86
CA ILE A 287 3.94 -14.66 4.71
C ILE A 287 3.03 -15.79 5.22
N GLY A 288 2.73 -16.79 4.38
CA GLY A 288 1.93 -17.95 4.74
C GLY A 288 2.53 -18.83 5.83
N TYR A 289 3.87 -18.90 5.90
CA TYR A 289 4.62 -19.61 6.95
C TYR A 289 4.81 -18.81 8.24
N SER A 290 4.35 -17.56 8.30
CA SER A 290 4.45 -16.74 9.51
C SER A 290 3.84 -17.48 10.71
N PRO A 291 4.59 -17.65 11.81
CA PRO A 291 4.09 -18.35 12.98
C PRO A 291 3.03 -17.51 13.70
N ILE A 292 1.90 -18.13 13.95
CA ILE A 292 0.76 -17.60 14.69
C ILE A 292 0.58 -18.46 15.93
N LYS A 293 0.50 -17.84 17.10
CA LYS A 293 0.17 -18.57 18.33
C LYS A 293 -1.34 -18.71 18.42
N SER A 294 -1.80 -19.95 18.63
CA SER A 294 -3.20 -20.31 18.83
C SER A 294 -3.39 -20.94 20.22
N ALA A 295 -4.64 -21.24 20.58
CA ALA A 295 -4.96 -22.02 21.80
C ALA A 295 -4.21 -23.36 21.85
N ALA A 296 -3.99 -23.97 20.69
CA ALA A 296 -3.43 -25.31 20.54
C ALA A 296 -1.91 -25.30 20.30
N GLY A 297 -1.25 -24.13 20.39
CA GLY A 297 0.18 -23.96 20.08
C GLY A 297 0.43 -23.11 18.83
N GLU A 298 1.65 -23.15 18.30
CA GLU A 298 2.01 -22.44 17.06
C GLU A 298 1.40 -23.13 15.83
N ILE A 299 0.74 -22.33 14.99
CA ILE A 299 0.17 -22.68 13.69
C ILE A 299 0.65 -21.65 12.67
N ASN A 300 0.84 -22.00 11.41
CA ASN A 300 1.17 -20.98 10.40
C ASN A 300 -0.08 -20.29 9.84
N LEU A 301 0.08 -19.11 9.24
CA LEU A 301 -1.03 -18.33 8.69
C LEU A 301 -1.85 -19.11 7.66
N GLN A 302 -1.19 -19.86 6.77
CA GLN A 302 -1.90 -20.65 5.76
C GLN A 302 -2.81 -21.70 6.41
N GLN A 303 -2.29 -22.45 7.38
CA GLN A 303 -3.05 -23.45 8.14
C GLN A 303 -4.20 -22.79 8.92
N LEU A 304 -3.99 -21.60 9.49
CA LEU A 304 -5.06 -20.86 10.16
C LEU A 304 -6.22 -20.53 9.20
N ILE A 305 -5.91 -20.05 8.00
CA ILE A 305 -6.91 -19.74 6.97
C ILE A 305 -7.62 -21.03 6.53
N GLU A 306 -6.88 -22.12 6.30
CA GLU A 306 -7.44 -23.41 5.90
C GLU A 306 -8.29 -24.07 7.00
N GLN A 307 -7.95 -23.90 8.27
CA GLN A 307 -8.70 -24.44 9.41
C GLN A 307 -9.87 -23.55 9.84
N SER A 308 -9.96 -22.33 9.31
CA SER A 308 -11.06 -21.42 9.61
C SER A 308 -12.42 -22.05 9.22
N LYS A 309 -13.40 -21.95 10.12
CA LYS A 309 -14.78 -22.43 9.90
C LYS A 309 -15.63 -21.41 9.14
N HIS A 310 -15.00 -20.46 8.45
CA HIS A 310 -15.70 -19.36 7.80
C HIS A 310 -16.50 -19.87 6.58
N PRO A 311 -17.76 -19.46 6.39
CA PRO A 311 -18.61 -19.96 5.29
C PRO A 311 -18.03 -19.64 3.90
N ALA A 312 -17.26 -18.57 3.78
CA ALA A 312 -16.58 -18.16 2.55
C ALA A 312 -15.12 -18.62 2.52
N LYS A 313 -14.84 -19.90 2.82
CA LYS A 313 -13.46 -20.43 2.81
C LYS A 313 -12.82 -20.27 1.42
N PRO A 314 -11.68 -19.59 1.29
CA PRO A 314 -11.00 -19.40 0.01
C PRO A 314 -10.31 -20.68 -0.46
N ASN A 315 -10.28 -20.91 -1.77
CA ASN A 315 -9.29 -21.77 -2.38
C ASN A 315 -7.99 -20.97 -2.57
N LEU A 316 -6.91 -21.36 -1.87
CA LEU A 316 -5.60 -20.68 -1.96
C LEU A 316 -4.82 -21.04 -3.24
N LYS A 317 -5.33 -22.00 -4.02
CA LYS A 317 -4.81 -22.40 -5.33
C LYS A 317 -5.96 -22.43 -6.35
N PRO A 318 -6.56 -21.26 -6.68
CA PRO A 318 -7.58 -21.17 -7.72
C PRO A 318 -7.00 -21.52 -9.08
N ASP A 319 -7.86 -21.61 -10.10
CA ASP A 319 -7.38 -21.63 -11.48
C ASP A 319 -6.83 -20.24 -11.84
N TRP A 320 -5.50 -20.12 -11.83
CA TRP A 320 -4.79 -18.86 -12.08
C TRP A 320 -5.05 -18.26 -13.46
N ASN A 321 -5.59 -19.02 -14.41
CA ASN A 321 -5.94 -18.54 -15.75
C ASN A 321 -7.40 -18.04 -15.84
N ASN A 322 -8.19 -18.22 -14.78
CA ASN A 322 -9.60 -17.86 -14.73
C ASN A 322 -9.82 -16.62 -13.86
N TYR A 323 -9.95 -15.45 -14.49
CA TYR A 323 -10.11 -14.17 -13.79
C TYR A 323 -11.27 -14.19 -12.75
N PRO A 324 -12.51 -14.59 -13.10
CA PRO A 324 -13.59 -14.68 -12.12
C PRO A 324 -13.30 -15.59 -10.92
N ASP A 325 -12.62 -16.73 -11.12
CA ASP A 325 -12.27 -17.64 -10.03
C ASP A 325 -11.22 -17.02 -9.10
N VAL A 326 -10.18 -16.40 -9.66
CA VAL A 326 -9.14 -15.70 -8.88
C VAL A 326 -9.74 -14.53 -8.10
N GLU A 327 -10.56 -13.69 -8.75
CA GLU A 327 -11.21 -12.54 -8.10
C GLU A 327 -12.17 -12.99 -6.98
N GLY A 328 -12.93 -14.06 -7.23
CA GLY A 328 -13.82 -14.65 -6.23
C GLY A 328 -13.07 -15.18 -5.01
N ASN A 329 -11.95 -15.89 -5.20
CA ASN A 329 -11.13 -16.39 -4.09
C ASN A 329 -10.34 -15.29 -3.39
N CYS A 330 -9.92 -14.23 -4.10
CA CYS A 330 -9.37 -13.02 -3.51
C CYS A 330 -10.36 -12.38 -2.52
N ARG A 331 -11.63 -12.21 -2.94
CA ARG A 331 -12.68 -11.64 -2.07
C ARG A 331 -12.91 -12.51 -0.83
N LYS A 332 -12.98 -13.84 -1.01
CA LYS A 332 -13.11 -14.80 0.09
C LYS A 332 -11.95 -14.68 1.08
N LEU A 333 -10.72 -14.62 0.57
CA LEU A 333 -9.50 -14.46 1.38
C LEU A 333 -9.52 -13.16 2.17
N LYS A 334 -9.88 -12.04 1.53
CA LYS A 334 -10.03 -10.74 2.20
C LYS A 334 -11.03 -10.80 3.36
N LEU A 335 -12.18 -11.43 3.16
CA LEU A 335 -13.21 -11.60 4.19
C LEU A 335 -12.71 -12.48 5.33
N VAL A 336 -12.15 -13.65 5.03
CA VAL A 336 -11.59 -14.55 6.05
C VAL A 336 -10.52 -13.85 6.88
N MET A 337 -9.58 -13.15 6.23
CA MET A 337 -8.53 -12.42 6.93
C MET A 337 -9.10 -11.28 7.81
N LYS A 338 -10.14 -10.58 7.34
CA LYS A 338 -10.82 -9.54 8.12
C LYS A 338 -11.52 -10.12 9.35
N ASP A 339 -12.15 -11.28 9.22
CA ASP A 339 -12.85 -11.98 10.30
C ASP A 339 -11.91 -12.65 11.29
N LEU A 340 -10.70 -13.02 10.84
CA LEU A 340 -9.57 -13.40 11.69
C LEU A 340 -8.93 -12.18 12.40
N GLY A 341 -9.43 -10.97 12.14
CA GLY A 341 -9.04 -9.74 12.82
C GLY A 341 -7.80 -9.04 12.25
N PHE A 342 -7.32 -9.42 11.07
CA PHE A 342 -6.21 -8.72 10.44
C PHE A 342 -6.63 -7.34 9.92
N ASN A 343 -5.77 -6.37 10.17
CA ASN A 343 -5.93 -4.98 9.73
C ASN A 343 -5.68 -4.83 8.22
N LYS A 344 -5.95 -3.65 7.66
CA LYS A 344 -5.86 -3.45 6.21
C LYS A 344 -4.47 -3.72 5.62
N PHE A 345 -3.40 -3.40 6.35
CA PHE A 345 -2.03 -3.58 5.87
C PHE A 345 -1.67 -5.05 5.75
N ASP A 346 -1.88 -5.82 6.82
CA ASP A 346 -1.61 -7.27 6.84
C ASP A 346 -2.47 -8.01 5.80
N ARG A 347 -3.76 -7.65 5.70
CA ARG A 347 -4.65 -8.22 4.67
C ARG A 347 -4.17 -7.92 3.26
N ASN A 348 -3.83 -6.66 2.98
CA ASN A 348 -3.47 -6.23 1.63
C ASN A 348 -2.11 -6.78 1.20
N ALA A 349 -1.16 -6.99 2.11
CA ALA A 349 0.08 -7.71 1.80
C ALA A 349 -0.22 -9.16 1.40
N VAL A 350 -1.02 -9.89 2.19
CA VAL A 350 -1.43 -11.28 1.87
C VAL A 350 -2.15 -11.35 0.52
N ILE A 351 -3.08 -10.42 0.25
CA ILE A 351 -3.83 -10.38 -1.01
C ILE A 351 -2.92 -10.06 -2.20
N TYR A 352 -2.01 -9.10 -2.07
CA TYR A 352 -1.05 -8.75 -3.11
C TYR A 352 -0.25 -9.98 -3.56
N TYR A 353 0.33 -10.71 -2.59
CA TYR A 353 1.14 -11.88 -2.88
C TYR A 353 0.34 -13.08 -3.35
N PHE A 354 -0.91 -13.22 -2.90
CA PHE A 354 -1.85 -14.19 -3.46
C PHE A 354 -2.10 -13.92 -4.96
N LEU A 355 -2.35 -12.66 -5.34
CA LEU A 355 -2.64 -12.28 -6.72
C LEU A 355 -1.41 -12.29 -7.64
N ALA A 356 -0.19 -12.22 -7.10
CA ALA A 356 1.07 -12.22 -7.87
C ALA A 356 1.21 -13.41 -8.85
N LYS A 357 0.54 -14.54 -8.55
CA LYS A 357 0.54 -15.74 -9.41
C LYS A 357 -0.38 -15.64 -10.63
N ASN A 358 -1.25 -14.63 -10.69
CA ASN A 358 -2.19 -14.43 -11.79
C ASN A 358 -1.65 -13.46 -12.85
N GLY A 359 -1.79 -13.83 -14.13
CA GLY A 359 -1.34 -13.00 -15.25
C GLY A 359 -2.08 -11.67 -15.39
N ASP A 360 -3.37 -11.62 -15.07
CA ASP A 360 -4.15 -10.38 -15.15
C ASP A 360 -3.75 -9.37 -14.07
N TRP A 361 -3.40 -9.83 -12.87
CA TRP A 361 -2.80 -8.98 -11.83
C TRP A 361 -1.49 -8.35 -12.28
N ASN A 362 -0.61 -9.15 -12.90
CA ASN A 362 0.66 -8.66 -13.44
C ASN A 362 0.45 -7.69 -14.62
N ASN A 363 -0.59 -7.89 -15.42
CA ASN A 363 -0.99 -6.97 -16.49
C ASN A 363 -1.62 -5.68 -15.96
N TYR A 364 -2.31 -5.75 -14.82
CA TYR A 364 -2.85 -4.56 -14.16
C TYR A 364 -1.72 -3.69 -13.57
N ASN A 365 -0.66 -4.31 -13.04
CA ASN A 365 0.46 -3.63 -12.39
C ASN A 365 1.67 -3.42 -13.33
N ILE A 366 1.41 -3.03 -14.58
CA ILE A 366 2.47 -2.72 -15.56
C ILE A 366 3.18 -1.40 -15.25
N THR A 367 4.47 -1.33 -15.58
CA THR A 367 5.27 -0.12 -15.40
C THR A 367 4.93 0.94 -16.46
N ARG A 368 5.15 2.21 -16.15
CA ARG A 368 5.00 3.32 -17.13
C ARG A 368 5.84 3.10 -18.38
N GLN A 369 7.07 2.60 -18.23
CA GLN A 369 7.93 2.30 -19.36
C GLN A 369 7.28 1.29 -20.32
N LYS A 370 6.64 0.26 -19.76
CA LYS A 370 5.92 -0.76 -20.56
C LYS A 370 4.69 -0.16 -21.26
N THR A 371 3.95 0.75 -20.61
CA THR A 371 2.84 1.46 -21.29
C THR A 371 3.29 2.43 -22.39
N GLN A 372 4.50 2.98 -22.26
CA GLN A 372 5.06 3.90 -23.25
C GLN A 372 5.69 3.17 -24.43
N SER A 373 6.04 1.88 -24.27
CA SER A 373 6.48 1.03 -25.37
C SER A 373 5.42 0.99 -26.48
N GLU A 374 5.86 0.96 -27.72
CA GLU A 374 4.97 1.03 -28.89
C GLU A 374 4.15 -0.24 -29.14
N GLU A 375 4.49 -1.33 -28.46
CA GLU A 375 3.80 -2.60 -28.55
C GLU A 375 2.41 -2.56 -27.87
N MET A 376 2.19 -1.65 -26.91
CA MET A 376 0.91 -1.57 -26.19
C MET A 376 -0.09 -0.63 -26.86
N ARG A 377 -1.05 -1.22 -27.57
CA ARG A 377 -2.19 -0.50 -28.13
C ARG A 377 -3.12 0.02 -27.02
N PRO A 378 -3.78 1.19 -27.19
CA PRO A 378 -4.73 1.73 -26.21
C PRO A 378 -5.80 0.72 -25.77
N LYS A 379 -6.34 -0.07 -26.71
CA LYS A 379 -7.32 -1.14 -26.42
C LYS A 379 -6.79 -2.22 -25.46
N VAL A 380 -5.50 -2.52 -25.50
CA VAL A 380 -4.87 -3.50 -24.60
C VAL A 380 -4.71 -2.90 -23.20
N ILE A 381 -4.30 -1.62 -23.13
CA ILE A 381 -4.20 -0.86 -21.88
C ILE A 381 -5.56 -0.78 -21.19
N GLU A 382 -6.62 -0.46 -21.93
CA GLU A 382 -8.01 -0.47 -21.42
C GLU A 382 -8.44 -1.86 -20.94
N SER A 383 -8.11 -2.92 -21.69
CA SER A 383 -8.41 -4.30 -21.30
C SER A 383 -7.70 -4.70 -20.00
N TYR A 384 -6.47 -4.24 -19.77
CA TYR A 384 -5.76 -4.50 -18.52
C TYR A 384 -6.36 -3.72 -17.36
N ARG A 385 -6.65 -2.43 -17.57
CA ARG A 385 -7.34 -1.59 -16.59
C ARG A 385 -8.70 -2.15 -16.18
N GLY A 386 -9.44 -2.76 -17.12
CA GLY A 386 -10.73 -3.38 -16.88
C GLY A 386 -10.69 -4.58 -15.92
N LYS A 387 -9.53 -5.20 -15.74
CA LYS A 387 -9.30 -6.32 -14.81
C LYS A 387 -8.68 -5.86 -13.50
N ASN A 388 -9.34 -4.93 -12.84
CA ASN A 388 -8.88 -4.27 -11.60
C ASN A 388 -9.31 -4.99 -10.32
N PHE A 389 -9.78 -6.24 -10.38
CA PHE A 389 -10.22 -7.00 -9.21
C PHE A 389 -11.24 -6.26 -8.34
N ALA A 390 -12.12 -5.42 -8.92
CA ALA A 390 -13.04 -4.56 -8.17
C ALA A 390 -13.98 -5.31 -7.22
N ASN A 391 -14.26 -6.60 -7.45
CA ASN A 391 -15.06 -7.40 -6.52
C ASN A 391 -14.27 -7.81 -5.25
N CYS A 392 -12.94 -7.69 -5.28
CA CYS A 392 -12.05 -7.97 -4.16
C CYS A 392 -11.43 -6.69 -3.55
N LEU A 393 -10.93 -5.79 -4.39
CA LEU A 393 -10.12 -4.63 -4.01
C LEU A 393 -10.88 -3.32 -4.23
N ALA A 394 -10.90 -2.48 -3.20
CA ALA A 394 -11.38 -1.11 -3.27
C ALA A 394 -10.22 -0.15 -3.61
N PRO A 395 -10.49 1.09 -4.05
CA PRO A 395 -9.44 2.08 -4.33
C PRO A 395 -8.47 2.29 -3.17
N ASP A 396 -8.96 2.29 -1.93
CA ASP A 396 -8.13 2.47 -0.73
C ASP A 396 -7.18 1.29 -0.48
N ASP A 397 -7.50 0.08 -0.96
CA ASP A 397 -6.59 -1.06 -0.85
C ASP A 397 -5.36 -0.86 -1.74
N TYR A 398 -5.54 -0.33 -2.95
CA TYR A 398 -4.42 0.02 -3.84
C TYR A 398 -3.54 1.11 -3.24
N VAL A 399 -4.14 2.10 -2.58
CA VAL A 399 -3.39 3.15 -1.87
C VAL A 399 -2.59 2.55 -0.71
N ALA A 400 -3.19 1.66 0.08
CA ALA A 400 -2.49 0.98 1.17
C ALA A 400 -1.37 0.05 0.66
N MET A 401 -1.58 -0.70 -0.42
CA MET A 401 -0.53 -1.52 -1.03
C MET A 401 0.63 -0.66 -1.52
N LYS A 402 0.34 0.47 -2.16
CA LYS A 402 1.36 1.40 -2.66
C LYS A 402 2.14 2.06 -1.52
N SER A 403 1.50 2.40 -0.39
CA SER A 403 2.20 2.95 0.77
C SER A 403 3.12 1.94 1.46
N MET A 404 2.79 0.64 1.39
CA MET A 404 3.66 -0.45 1.85
C MET A 404 4.84 -0.76 0.90
N GLY A 405 5.02 0.05 -0.16
CA GLY A 405 6.10 -0.13 -1.14
C GLY A 405 5.84 -1.18 -2.21
N LEU A 406 4.60 -1.69 -2.33
CA LEU A 406 4.26 -2.68 -3.35
C LEU A 406 4.04 -2.01 -4.71
N PRO A 407 4.52 -2.61 -5.81
CA PRO A 407 4.37 -2.06 -7.16
C PRO A 407 2.93 -2.29 -7.66
N VAL A 408 2.01 -1.40 -7.27
CA VAL A 408 0.63 -1.41 -7.76
C VAL A 408 0.25 -0.11 -8.43
N ASN A 409 -0.59 -0.22 -9.47
CA ASN A 409 -1.15 0.94 -10.16
C ASN A 409 -2.44 1.40 -9.48
N THR A 410 -2.48 2.65 -9.04
CA THR A 410 -3.71 3.29 -8.56
C THR A 410 -4.54 3.83 -9.71
N GLN A 411 -5.77 4.24 -9.44
CA GLN A 411 -6.62 4.92 -10.44
C GLN A 411 -5.91 6.12 -11.08
N SER A 412 -5.20 6.94 -10.27
CA SER A 412 -4.45 8.09 -10.77
C SER A 412 -3.30 7.69 -11.69
N ASP A 413 -2.62 6.56 -11.42
CA ASP A 413 -1.58 6.06 -12.31
C ASP A 413 -2.15 5.65 -13.66
N TRP A 414 -3.31 4.96 -13.66
CA TRP A 414 -4.02 4.59 -14.88
C TRP A 414 -4.54 5.77 -15.67
N ASP A 415 -5.05 6.82 -15.01
CA ASP A 415 -5.50 8.04 -15.69
C ASP A 415 -4.32 8.74 -16.38
N GLN A 416 -3.17 8.84 -15.71
CA GLN A 416 -1.95 9.40 -16.31
C GLN A 416 -1.42 8.57 -17.48
N MET A 417 -1.45 7.24 -17.37
CA MET A 417 -1.08 6.33 -18.47
C MET A 417 -2.05 6.45 -19.66
N GLY A 418 -3.36 6.56 -19.38
CA GLY A 418 -4.39 6.74 -20.40
C GLY A 418 -4.24 8.06 -21.16
N GLU A 419 -4.02 9.18 -20.46
CA GLU A 419 -3.76 10.47 -21.09
C GLU A 419 -2.52 10.44 -21.99
N ALA A 420 -1.43 9.83 -21.52
CA ALA A 420 -0.21 9.69 -22.31
C ALA A 420 -0.45 8.82 -23.57
N SER A 421 -1.19 7.72 -23.43
CA SER A 421 -1.56 6.84 -24.54
C SER A 421 -2.46 7.53 -25.56
N HIS A 422 -3.47 8.29 -25.12
CA HIS A 422 -4.34 9.03 -26.03
C HIS A 422 -3.61 10.15 -26.77
N LYS A 423 -2.74 10.91 -26.10
CA LYS A 423 -1.90 11.93 -26.76
C LYS A 423 -1.02 11.29 -27.85
N LYS A 424 -0.48 10.10 -27.58
CA LYS A 424 0.30 9.32 -28.55
C LYS A 424 -0.57 8.89 -29.76
N GLU A 425 -1.76 8.34 -29.51
CA GLU A 425 -2.68 7.91 -30.58
C GLU A 425 -3.18 9.08 -31.44
N GLN A 426 -3.44 10.23 -30.84
CA GLN A 426 -3.84 11.45 -31.55
C GLN A 426 -2.76 11.93 -32.54
N LEU A 427 -1.48 11.74 -32.22
CA LEU A 427 -0.38 12.07 -33.11
C LEU A 427 -0.22 11.05 -34.26
N PHE A 428 -0.34 9.75 -33.95
CA PHE A 428 -0.04 8.70 -34.94
C PHE A 428 -1.20 8.35 -35.87
N THR A 429 -2.45 8.50 -35.43
CA THR A 429 -3.62 8.11 -36.26
C THR A 429 -3.71 8.90 -37.57
N PRO A 430 -3.60 10.25 -37.56
CA PRO A 430 -3.60 11.02 -38.80
C PRO A 430 -2.41 10.67 -39.70
N LEU A 431 -1.22 10.49 -39.12
CA LEU A 431 -0.01 10.11 -39.84
C LEU A 431 -0.21 8.80 -40.62
N LYS A 432 -0.71 7.75 -39.96
CA LYS A 432 -0.99 6.46 -40.60
C LYS A 432 -2.06 6.52 -41.68
N SER A 433 -3.08 7.35 -41.48
CA SER A 433 -4.12 7.52 -42.50
C SER A 433 -3.54 8.13 -43.78
N ILE A 434 -2.71 9.16 -43.64
CA ILE A 434 -2.05 9.84 -44.76
C ILE A 434 -1.01 8.94 -45.40
N GLU A 435 -0.20 8.23 -44.60
CA GLU A 435 0.74 7.22 -45.08
C GLU A 435 0.02 6.20 -45.98
N ARG A 436 -1.08 5.60 -45.52
CA ARG A 436 -1.83 4.61 -46.31
C ARG A 436 -2.31 5.18 -47.65
N GLN A 437 -2.79 6.42 -47.66
CA GLN A 437 -3.26 7.09 -48.86
C GLN A 437 -2.09 7.45 -49.80
N LEU A 438 -0.99 7.97 -49.26
CA LEU A 438 0.19 8.36 -50.02
C LEU A 438 0.92 7.14 -50.61
N VAL A 439 1.10 6.07 -49.84
CA VAL A 439 1.70 4.81 -50.33
C VAL A 439 0.82 4.17 -51.41
N ALA A 440 -0.50 4.26 -51.30
CA ALA A 440 -1.41 3.80 -52.35
C ALA A 440 -1.24 4.60 -53.66
N VAL A 441 -1.07 5.93 -53.55
CA VAL A 441 -0.74 6.79 -54.70
C VAL A 441 0.60 6.40 -55.31
N LEU A 442 1.66 6.29 -54.50
CA LEU A 442 3.03 6.08 -54.98
C LEU A 442 3.23 4.71 -55.63
N ASN A 443 2.44 3.70 -55.25
CA ASN A 443 2.45 2.37 -55.86
C ASN A 443 1.57 2.26 -57.12
N ASN A 444 0.83 3.30 -57.48
CA ASN A 444 -0.08 3.26 -58.62
C ASN A 444 0.67 3.53 -59.94
N PRO A 445 0.65 2.61 -60.92
CA PRO A 445 1.35 2.81 -62.18
C PRO A 445 0.65 3.80 -63.13
N ASN A 446 -0.64 4.12 -62.91
CA ASN A 446 -1.42 4.98 -63.79
C ASN A 446 -1.41 6.44 -63.31
N LYS A 447 -0.81 7.32 -64.11
CA LYS A 447 -0.70 8.77 -63.84
C LYS A 447 -2.04 9.49 -63.65
N ALA A 448 -3.07 9.13 -64.42
CA ALA A 448 -4.38 9.76 -64.29
C ALA A 448 -5.07 9.37 -62.98
N GLU A 449 -4.90 8.12 -62.56
CA GLU A 449 -5.44 7.62 -61.30
C GLU A 449 -4.66 8.18 -60.09
N MET A 450 -3.33 8.35 -60.22
CA MET A 450 -2.52 9.06 -59.21
C MET A 450 -3.03 10.50 -58.99
N GLU A 451 -3.31 11.24 -60.07
CA GLU A 451 -3.86 12.59 -60.00
C GLU A 451 -5.21 12.61 -59.25
N HIS A 452 -6.12 11.69 -59.60
CA HIS A 452 -7.42 11.55 -58.95
C HIS A 452 -7.30 11.24 -57.45
N GLN A 453 -6.35 10.40 -57.06
CA GLN A 453 -6.12 10.02 -55.66
C GLN A 453 -5.38 11.11 -54.86
N LEU A 454 -4.53 11.90 -55.53
CA LEU A 454 -3.83 13.03 -54.92
C LEU A 454 -4.72 14.23 -54.69
N PHE A 455 -5.63 14.56 -55.63
CA PHE A 455 -6.47 15.75 -55.52
C PHE A 455 -7.16 15.93 -54.15
N PRO A 456 -7.85 14.91 -53.57
CA PRO A 456 -8.47 15.04 -52.25
C PRO A 456 -7.49 15.02 -51.08
N LEU A 457 -6.24 14.59 -51.31
CA LEU A 457 -5.20 14.43 -50.30
C LEU A 457 -4.39 15.71 -50.06
N LEU A 458 -4.40 16.65 -51.01
CA LEU A 458 -3.56 17.85 -51.00
C LEU A 458 -4.38 19.12 -50.71
N SER A 459 -3.82 20.06 -49.95
CA SER A 459 -4.40 21.38 -49.77
C SER A 459 -3.34 22.41 -49.38
N THR A 460 -3.43 23.64 -49.90
CA THR A 460 -2.63 24.77 -49.41
C THR A 460 -3.52 25.94 -49.01
N GLU A 461 -3.06 26.77 -48.07
CA GLU A 461 -3.80 27.98 -47.66
C GLU A 461 -4.04 28.96 -48.82
N LYS A 462 -3.11 29.02 -49.78
CA LYS A 462 -3.18 29.99 -50.89
C LYS A 462 -4.05 29.52 -52.06
N ASN A 463 -3.97 28.24 -52.43
CA ASN A 463 -4.61 27.73 -53.66
C ASN A 463 -5.69 26.67 -53.40
N GLY A 464 -5.95 26.32 -52.15
CA GLY A 464 -6.99 25.37 -51.76
C GLY A 464 -6.68 23.92 -52.12
N ASP A 465 -7.73 23.12 -52.27
CA ASP A 465 -7.66 21.67 -52.50
C ASP A 465 -6.99 21.31 -53.83
N GLY A 466 -6.27 20.19 -53.85
CA GLY A 466 -5.54 19.70 -55.02
C GLY A 466 -4.22 20.43 -55.29
N SER A 467 -3.72 21.21 -54.33
CA SER A 467 -2.42 21.88 -54.40
C SER A 467 -1.54 21.55 -53.19
N VAL A 468 -0.21 21.54 -53.36
CA VAL A 468 0.75 21.30 -52.27
C VAL A 468 1.99 22.19 -52.44
N LEU A 469 2.61 22.58 -51.32
CA LEU A 469 3.94 23.21 -51.35
C LEU A 469 5.00 22.12 -51.55
N LEU A 470 5.67 22.13 -52.70
CA LEU A 470 6.76 21.22 -53.01
C LEU A 470 8.11 21.89 -52.75
N GLN A 471 8.92 21.27 -51.88
CA GLN A 471 10.27 21.71 -51.53
C GLN A 471 11.31 20.68 -51.95
N ASN A 472 12.47 21.20 -52.37
CA ASN A 472 13.60 20.40 -52.79
C ASN A 472 14.82 20.76 -51.94
N HIS A 473 15.21 19.86 -51.04
CA HIS A 473 16.44 19.97 -50.26
C HIS A 473 17.50 18.95 -50.72
N LEU A 474 17.26 18.25 -51.83
CA LEU A 474 18.20 17.33 -52.47
C LEU A 474 19.12 18.01 -53.51
N GLY A 475 18.95 19.32 -53.75
CA GLY A 475 19.72 20.09 -54.74
C GLY A 475 19.23 19.90 -56.18
N ASN A 476 20.10 20.06 -57.19
CA ASN A 476 19.76 19.92 -58.61
C ASN A 476 19.56 18.44 -59.03
N PHE A 477 18.52 17.79 -58.52
CA PHE A 477 18.19 16.40 -58.86
C PHE A 477 17.20 16.27 -60.03
N GLY A 478 16.82 17.38 -60.66
CA GLY A 478 16.00 17.38 -61.87
C GLY A 478 14.49 17.38 -61.63
N LEU A 479 14.02 17.77 -60.44
CA LEU A 479 12.59 18.03 -60.21
C LEU A 479 12.03 19.06 -61.19
N GLU A 480 12.84 20.04 -61.55
CA GLU A 480 12.51 21.08 -62.50
C GLU A 480 12.15 20.50 -63.88
N LEU A 481 12.88 19.46 -64.29
CA LEU A 481 12.66 18.71 -65.54
C LEU A 481 11.41 17.81 -65.47
N LEU A 482 11.06 17.34 -64.27
CA LEU A 482 9.85 16.55 -64.04
C LEU A 482 8.58 17.41 -63.95
N LEU A 483 8.69 18.62 -63.42
CA LEU A 483 7.58 19.59 -63.34
C LEU A 483 7.27 20.23 -64.71
N ASN A 484 8.29 20.40 -65.55
CA ASN A 484 8.19 20.95 -66.90
C ASN A 484 8.92 20.03 -67.91
N PRO A 485 8.33 18.88 -68.28
CA PRO A 485 8.95 17.98 -69.25
C PRO A 485 9.16 18.71 -70.59
N PRO A 486 10.31 18.52 -71.26
CA PRO A 486 10.59 19.17 -72.53
C PRO A 486 9.51 18.80 -73.56
N ILE A 487 8.93 19.82 -74.21
CA ILE A 487 7.96 19.63 -75.28
C ILE A 487 8.69 18.90 -76.42
N ALA A 488 8.23 17.68 -76.74
CA ALA A 488 8.78 16.93 -77.86
C ALA A 488 8.65 17.76 -79.15
N PRO A 489 9.71 17.87 -79.99
CA PRO A 489 9.60 18.57 -81.25
C PRO A 489 8.55 17.87 -82.12
N ALA A 490 7.60 18.64 -82.65
CA ALA A 490 6.62 18.15 -83.61
C ALA A 490 7.35 17.53 -84.82
N PRO A 491 6.82 16.46 -85.45
CA PRO A 491 7.43 15.88 -86.63
C PRO A 491 7.47 16.93 -87.75
N THR A 492 8.66 17.39 -88.11
CA THR A 492 8.87 18.26 -89.26
C THR A 492 8.75 17.42 -90.53
N ASP A 493 7.69 17.65 -91.29
CA ASP A 493 7.56 17.19 -92.68
C ASP A 493 8.75 17.67 -93.51
N ALA A 494 9.43 16.73 -94.15
CA ALA A 494 10.56 16.98 -95.03
C ALA A 494 10.08 17.49 -96.40
N SER A 495 9.61 18.74 -96.49
CA SER A 495 9.43 19.42 -97.79
C SER A 495 9.28 20.94 -97.72
N ILE A 496 10.11 21.67 -96.97
CA ILE A 496 10.25 23.13 -97.16
C ILE A 496 11.71 23.54 -96.91
N ALA A 497 12.24 24.38 -97.81
CA ALA A 497 13.63 24.79 -97.94
C ALA A 497 14.26 25.40 -96.66
N GLN A 498 15.58 25.17 -96.53
CA GLN A 498 16.45 25.66 -95.47
C GLN A 498 16.36 27.18 -95.28
N VAL A 499 15.90 27.61 -94.11
CA VAL A 499 16.21 28.92 -93.53
C VAL A 499 16.97 28.68 -92.24
N ALA A 500 18.03 29.45 -92.02
CA ALA A 500 19.02 29.29 -90.95
C ALA A 500 18.40 29.05 -89.56
N PRO A 501 19.04 28.24 -88.69
CA PRO A 501 18.49 27.95 -87.37
C PRO A 501 18.57 29.21 -86.50
N VAL A 502 17.41 29.77 -86.16
CA VAL A 502 17.29 30.60 -84.95
C VAL A 502 17.60 29.66 -83.79
N VAL A 503 18.70 29.93 -83.09
CA VAL A 503 19.03 29.29 -81.83
C VAL A 503 17.91 29.63 -80.85
N ALA A 504 16.91 28.76 -80.75
CA ALA A 504 15.96 28.80 -79.66
C ALA A 504 16.75 28.49 -78.39
N ALA A 505 16.97 29.53 -77.58
CA ALA A 505 17.55 29.39 -76.26
C ALA A 505 16.78 28.30 -75.50
N ALA A 506 17.51 27.31 -74.99
CA ALA A 506 16.97 26.34 -74.06
C ALA A 506 16.28 27.08 -72.91
N PRO A 507 15.05 26.71 -72.50
CA PRO A 507 14.45 27.30 -71.33
C PRO A 507 15.36 27.02 -70.14
N ALA A 508 15.84 28.07 -69.50
CA ALA A 508 16.68 27.98 -68.30
C ALA A 508 15.95 27.11 -67.28
N SER A 509 16.59 26.04 -66.83
CA SER A 509 16.14 25.21 -65.72
C SER A 509 16.09 26.07 -64.44
N ALA A 510 14.93 26.65 -64.15
CA ALA A 510 14.72 27.43 -62.95
C ALA A 510 14.73 26.47 -61.75
N ALA A 511 15.87 26.42 -61.04
CA ALA A 511 16.03 25.66 -59.80
C ALA A 511 14.88 26.00 -58.83
N ILE A 512 14.28 24.97 -58.21
CA ILE A 512 13.25 25.19 -57.18
C ILE A 512 13.92 25.95 -56.02
N PRO A 513 13.49 27.18 -55.68
CA PRO A 513 14.07 27.94 -54.58
C PRO A 513 13.84 27.19 -53.27
N GLY A 514 14.74 27.37 -52.29
CA GLY A 514 14.66 26.69 -50.98
C GLY A 514 13.38 26.94 -50.19
N GLU A 515 12.58 27.95 -50.57
CA GLU A 515 11.24 28.25 -50.04
C GLU A 515 10.15 27.31 -50.61
N GLY A 516 10.39 26.66 -51.75
CA GLY A 516 9.47 25.74 -52.43
C GLY A 516 8.57 26.40 -53.48
N VAL A 517 7.86 25.58 -54.25
CA VAL A 517 6.90 26.00 -55.28
C VAL A 517 5.56 25.32 -55.04
N ILE A 518 4.45 26.05 -55.20
CA ILE A 518 3.11 25.44 -55.12
C ILE A 518 2.83 24.71 -56.43
N VAL A 519 2.53 23.42 -56.32
CA VAL A 519 2.24 22.55 -57.47
C VAL A 519 0.86 21.94 -57.34
N SER A 520 0.21 21.71 -58.49
CA SER A 520 -1.05 20.99 -58.56
C SER A 520 -0.88 19.47 -58.40
N ALA A 521 -1.95 18.75 -58.04
CA ALA A 521 -1.99 17.29 -58.00
C ALA A 521 -1.49 16.66 -59.31
N ARG A 522 -1.81 17.27 -60.45
CA ARG A 522 -1.35 16.86 -61.78
C ARG A 522 0.16 16.94 -61.95
N GLN A 523 0.75 18.04 -61.50
CA GLN A 523 2.21 18.26 -61.53
C GLN A 523 2.91 17.34 -60.53
N LEU A 524 2.32 17.10 -59.36
CA LEU A 524 2.88 16.17 -58.38
C LEU A 524 2.83 14.71 -58.89
N ALA A 525 1.74 14.30 -59.54
CA ALA A 525 1.64 12.98 -60.18
C ALA A 525 2.71 12.78 -61.27
N GLN A 526 3.09 13.85 -61.99
CA GLN A 526 4.21 13.83 -62.95
C GLN A 526 5.54 13.56 -62.25
N VAL A 527 5.79 14.25 -61.14
CA VAL A 527 7.00 14.05 -60.33
C VAL A 527 7.07 12.61 -59.81
N PHE A 528 6.00 12.09 -59.19
CA PHE A 528 6.01 10.74 -58.64
C PHE A 528 6.17 9.66 -59.72
N SER A 529 5.49 9.79 -60.86
CA SER A 529 5.66 8.88 -61.98
C SER A 529 7.08 8.93 -62.57
N GLY A 530 7.70 10.11 -62.62
CA GLY A 530 9.05 10.30 -63.15
C GLY A 530 10.19 9.85 -62.22
N LEU A 531 9.93 9.73 -60.91
CA LEU A 531 10.92 9.25 -59.94
C LEU A 531 11.21 7.76 -60.05
N LEU A 532 10.36 6.97 -60.71
CA LEU A 532 10.50 5.52 -60.88
C LEU A 532 10.76 4.81 -59.54
N ILE A 533 9.88 5.02 -58.56
CA ILE A 533 9.99 4.42 -57.22
C ILE A 533 9.97 2.88 -57.31
N ASN A 534 10.83 2.24 -56.51
CA ASN A 534 10.95 0.79 -56.43
C ASN A 534 10.37 0.23 -55.12
N GLU A 535 10.90 0.67 -53.98
CA GLU A 535 10.44 0.27 -52.65
C GLU A 535 10.17 1.50 -51.78
N LEU A 536 9.18 1.39 -50.88
CA LEU A 536 8.80 2.42 -49.92
C LEU A 536 8.95 1.86 -48.51
N SER A 537 9.46 2.66 -47.57
CA SER A 537 9.37 2.35 -46.15
C SER A 537 7.98 2.72 -45.61
N CYS A 538 7.68 2.28 -44.38
CA CYS A 538 6.59 2.89 -43.62
C CYS A 538 6.97 4.32 -43.18
N ALA A 539 5.98 5.14 -42.84
CA ALA A 539 6.17 6.52 -42.42
C ALA A 539 6.41 6.64 -40.91
N ARG A 540 7.40 7.46 -40.53
CA ARG A 540 7.73 7.81 -39.13
C ARG A 540 7.47 9.29 -38.88
N PRO A 541 7.18 9.71 -37.64
CA PRO A 541 7.19 11.13 -37.31
C PRO A 541 8.61 11.69 -37.48
N VAL A 542 8.72 12.95 -37.88
CA VAL A 542 10.02 13.60 -38.09
C VAL A 542 10.74 13.77 -36.73
N PRO A 543 12.06 13.47 -36.63
CA PRO A 543 12.84 13.73 -35.44
C PRO A 543 12.76 15.21 -35.01
N ASP A 544 12.73 15.47 -33.71
CA ASP A 544 12.61 16.81 -33.10
C ASP A 544 11.33 17.60 -33.42
N SER A 545 10.34 16.97 -34.06
CA SER A 545 9.05 17.59 -34.37
C SER A 545 7.90 17.05 -33.51
N LEU A 546 8.18 16.60 -32.28
CA LEU A 546 7.15 16.16 -31.31
C LEU A 546 6.11 17.28 -31.10
N GLY A 547 4.95 17.16 -31.75
CA GLY A 547 3.87 18.15 -31.74
C GLY A 547 3.58 18.83 -33.10
N LYS A 548 4.38 18.59 -34.14
CA LYS A 548 4.06 18.99 -35.52
C LYS A 548 3.51 17.80 -36.30
N SER A 549 2.45 18.03 -37.06
CA SER A 549 1.80 17.06 -37.94
C SER A 549 2.65 16.81 -39.19
N ALA A 550 3.76 16.09 -39.03
CA ALA A 550 4.71 15.79 -40.09
C ALA A 550 5.15 14.33 -40.06
N GLY A 551 5.30 13.73 -41.24
CA GLY A 551 5.80 12.38 -41.45
C GLY A 551 7.01 12.34 -42.37
N LEU A 552 7.85 11.33 -42.21
CA LEU A 552 8.98 11.02 -43.07
C LEU A 552 8.86 9.59 -43.59
N LEU A 553 8.99 9.43 -44.91
CA LEU A 553 8.97 8.14 -45.59
C LEU A 553 10.25 8.02 -46.44
N LEU A 554 10.91 6.87 -46.40
CA LEU A 554 12.06 6.57 -47.25
C LEU A 554 11.62 5.86 -48.53
N PHE A 555 12.27 6.15 -49.65
CA PHE A 555 11.99 5.50 -50.91
C PHE A 555 13.27 5.19 -51.68
N THR A 556 13.27 4.05 -52.38
CA THR A 556 14.32 3.68 -53.34
C THR A 556 13.80 3.84 -54.77
N THR A 557 14.70 4.00 -55.73
CA THR A 557 14.36 4.23 -57.14
C THR A 557 14.95 3.15 -58.05
N LYS A 558 14.33 2.95 -59.22
CA LYS A 558 14.80 2.04 -60.28
C LYS A 558 15.89 2.71 -61.14
N GLU A 559 16.64 1.89 -61.86
CA GLU A 559 17.57 2.37 -62.88
C GLU A 559 16.83 3.24 -63.92
N GLY A 560 17.44 4.38 -64.31
CA GLY A 560 16.83 5.39 -65.17
C GLY A 560 16.10 6.51 -64.42
N SER A 561 16.00 6.45 -63.09
CA SER A 561 15.48 7.56 -62.28
C SER A 561 16.45 8.75 -62.26
N PRO A 562 15.96 10.00 -62.24
CA PRO A 562 16.81 11.18 -62.08
C PRO A 562 17.53 11.23 -60.72
N ARG A 563 17.09 10.43 -59.72
CA ARG A 563 17.77 10.23 -58.45
C ARG A 563 18.23 8.78 -58.32
N VAL A 564 19.53 8.56 -58.33
CA VAL A 564 20.14 7.23 -58.13
C VAL A 564 20.00 6.83 -56.65
N LYS A 565 19.55 5.59 -56.37
CA LYS A 565 19.35 4.97 -55.04
C LYS A 565 18.22 5.52 -54.16
N GLY A 566 17.63 6.67 -54.47
CA GLY A 566 16.45 7.21 -53.79
C GLY A 566 16.73 8.29 -52.74
N GLY A 567 15.89 8.37 -51.71
CA GLY A 567 15.97 9.41 -50.66
C GLY A 567 14.84 9.37 -49.63
N ALA A 568 14.66 10.48 -48.91
CA ALA A 568 13.61 10.67 -47.92
C ALA A 568 12.57 11.69 -48.41
N MET A 569 11.29 11.42 -48.16
CA MET A 569 10.16 12.29 -48.43
C MET A 569 9.52 12.70 -47.10
N GLU A 570 9.65 13.98 -46.74
CA GLU A 570 8.95 14.59 -45.63
C GLU A 570 7.61 15.14 -46.11
N PHE A 571 6.54 14.89 -45.38
CA PHE A 571 5.23 15.47 -45.66
C PHE A 571 4.63 16.08 -44.39
N GLU A 572 4.24 17.36 -44.47
CA GLU A 572 3.45 18.01 -43.43
C GLU A 572 1.98 17.98 -43.79
N PHE A 573 1.14 17.86 -42.77
CA PHE A 573 -0.29 17.73 -42.96
C PHE A 573 -1.09 18.50 -41.91
N PHE A 574 -2.28 18.92 -42.30
CA PHE A 574 -3.23 19.59 -41.42
C PHE A 574 -4.65 19.19 -41.82
N GLY A 575 -5.52 18.91 -40.83
CA GLY A 575 -6.91 18.51 -41.09
C GLY A 575 -7.05 17.25 -41.96
N GLY A 576 -6.05 16.35 -41.96
CA GLY A 576 -6.05 15.13 -42.78
C GLY A 576 -5.60 15.34 -44.23
N LYS A 577 -5.12 16.53 -44.61
CA LYS A 577 -4.59 16.83 -45.94
C LYS A 577 -3.12 17.22 -45.87
N ILE A 578 -2.34 16.86 -46.88
CA ILE A 578 -0.94 17.20 -47.02
C ILE A 578 -0.82 18.64 -47.51
N THR A 579 -0.07 19.46 -46.78
CA THR A 579 0.15 20.88 -47.08
C THR A 579 1.53 21.15 -47.67
N ARG A 580 2.52 20.32 -47.30
CA ARG A 580 3.90 20.41 -47.77
C ARG A 580 4.46 19.03 -48.04
N ILE A 581 5.22 18.90 -49.13
CA ILE A 581 6.06 17.74 -49.41
C ILE A 581 7.48 18.25 -49.66
N ALA A 582 8.46 17.69 -48.98
CA ALA A 582 9.85 18.02 -49.14
C ALA A 582 10.68 16.77 -49.42
N PHE A 583 11.51 16.82 -50.46
CA PHE A 583 12.49 15.78 -50.74
C PHE A 583 13.82 16.11 -50.06
N GLN A 584 14.37 15.17 -49.29
CA GLN A 584 15.55 15.35 -48.44
C GLN A 584 16.49 14.15 -48.50
N LEU A 585 17.74 14.35 -48.03
CA LEU A 585 18.71 13.26 -47.84
C LEU A 585 18.30 12.38 -46.65
N SER A 586 18.60 11.08 -46.69
CA SER A 586 18.32 10.15 -45.59
C SER A 586 19.06 10.52 -44.29
N THR A 587 20.18 11.23 -44.40
CA THR A 587 21.01 11.71 -43.28
C THR A 587 20.52 13.03 -42.68
N TYR A 588 19.45 13.63 -43.22
CA TYR A 588 18.94 14.91 -42.73
C TYR A 588 18.34 14.76 -41.31
N ARG A 589 18.61 15.74 -40.43
CA ARG A 589 18.21 15.75 -39.00
C ARG A 589 18.61 14.48 -38.23
N ASP A 590 19.78 13.92 -38.55
CA ASP A 590 20.30 12.70 -37.91
C ASP A 590 19.29 11.54 -37.92
N PHE A 591 18.43 11.46 -38.94
CA PHE A 591 17.37 10.44 -39.01
C PHE A 591 17.92 9.01 -38.98
N GLU A 592 19.11 8.79 -39.54
CA GLU A 592 19.79 7.48 -39.45
C GLU A 592 20.18 7.14 -38.01
N GLN A 593 20.59 8.12 -37.21
CA GLN A 593 20.85 7.93 -35.78
C GLN A 593 19.54 7.72 -35.01
N ASP A 594 18.46 8.44 -35.35
CA ASP A 594 17.12 8.21 -34.76
C ASP A 594 16.57 6.80 -35.06
N LEU A 595 16.87 6.25 -36.24
CA LEU A 595 16.54 4.86 -36.58
C LEU A 595 17.35 3.85 -35.76
N LEU A 596 18.60 4.15 -35.43
CA LEU A 596 19.43 3.30 -34.57
C LEU A 596 19.01 3.37 -33.10
N ASP A 597 18.73 4.57 -32.60
CA ASP A 597 18.33 4.81 -31.22
C ASP A 597 16.89 4.33 -30.94
N ARG A 598 16.02 4.46 -31.94
CA ARG A 598 14.59 4.10 -31.89
C ARG A 598 14.22 3.34 -33.17
N PRO A 599 14.44 2.03 -33.27
CA PRO A 599 14.19 1.26 -34.50
C PRO A 599 12.72 1.16 -34.90
N GLU A 600 11.81 1.35 -33.95
CA GLU A 600 10.35 1.34 -34.19
C GLU A 600 9.72 2.61 -33.59
N ILE A 601 9.06 3.41 -34.45
CA ILE A 601 8.27 4.58 -34.04
C ILE A 601 6.90 4.58 -34.74
N GLY A 602 5.83 4.88 -33.99
CA GLY A 602 4.44 4.80 -34.48
C GLY A 602 4.03 3.40 -34.95
N GLY A 603 4.72 2.33 -34.55
CA GLY A 603 4.53 0.98 -35.12
C GLY A 603 5.00 0.86 -36.58
N CYS A 604 5.96 1.70 -36.97
CA CYS A 604 6.74 1.59 -38.20
C CYS A 604 8.18 1.19 -37.83
N ARG A 605 8.58 -0.01 -38.25
CA ARG A 605 9.95 -0.53 -38.13
C ARG A 605 10.61 -0.52 -39.51
N ILE A 606 11.73 0.19 -39.63
CA ILE A 606 12.53 0.25 -40.86
C ILE A 606 13.80 -0.56 -40.61
N ASP A 607 13.98 -1.65 -41.36
CA ASP A 607 15.16 -2.49 -41.19
C ASP A 607 16.43 -1.79 -41.69
N PRO A 608 17.59 -1.97 -41.02
CA PRO A 608 18.87 -1.40 -41.46
C PRO A 608 19.27 -1.81 -42.88
N SER A 609 18.79 -2.97 -43.35
CA SER A 609 18.98 -3.42 -44.74
C SER A 609 18.30 -2.52 -45.77
N PHE A 610 17.24 -1.80 -45.40
CA PHE A 610 16.61 -0.80 -46.26
C PHE A 610 17.50 0.45 -46.37
N LEU A 611 18.09 0.91 -45.26
CA LEU A 611 19.03 2.03 -45.26
C LEU A 611 20.26 1.77 -46.12
N ALA A 612 20.77 0.54 -46.10
CA ALA A 612 21.90 0.15 -46.95
C ALA A 612 21.62 0.29 -48.46
N LYS A 613 20.35 0.29 -48.89
CA LYS A 613 19.97 0.50 -50.30
C LYS A 613 19.99 1.98 -50.71
N LEU A 614 19.98 2.90 -49.74
CA LEU A 614 19.96 4.36 -49.98
C LEU A 614 21.38 4.94 -50.15
N HIS A 615 22.41 4.20 -49.75
CA HIS A 615 23.85 4.55 -49.85
C HIS A 615 24.54 3.79 -50.96
#